data_AF-A0A4Y9IYX0-F1
#
_entry.id   AF-A0A4Y9IYX0-F1
#
_cell.length_a   1.000
_cell.length_b   1.000
_cell.length_c   1.000
_cell.angle_alpha   90.00
_cell.angle_beta   90.00
_cell.angle_gamma   90.00
#
_symmetry.space_group_name_H-M   'P 1'
#
loop_
_entity.id
_entity.type
_entity.pdbx_description
1 polymer ?
#
loop_
_entity_poly.entity_id
_entity_poly.type
_entity_poly.pdbx_seq_one_letter_code
_entity_poly.pdbx_strand_id
1 'polypeptide(L)'
;MKHLITRLLTGVIMLSAFAMPLNAVSPLESTQHIASVDVTSVNRWTPELPAEFRLKTVEEDASPAFVEDLLDYARSFKGLRYRRGGKTPKGFDCSGFTGYVFRQFGLSLGASSRDQYRQGESIERESLQPGDLVFFSGRRGGTKSVGHVGIVTRVGDDGKSFHFIHSACSSGITESHSSEPYYSRRYVGARRVAD
;
A
#
# COMPACT_ATOMS: atom_id res chain seq x y z
N MET A 1 16.34 -16.33 67.60
CA MET A 1 16.86 -14.94 67.63
C MET A 1 16.27 -14.19 66.43
N LYS A 2 15.49 -13.13 66.70
CA LYS A 2 15.11 -12.00 65.83
C LYS A 2 14.16 -12.32 64.65
N HIS A 3 12.85 -12.19 64.85
CA HIS A 3 11.98 -11.02 64.52
C HIS A 3 11.34 -11.15 63.12
N LEU A 4 10.00 -11.33 63.02
CA LEU A 4 8.98 -10.28 62.77
C LEU A 4 8.81 -10.10 61.22
N ILE A 5 7.67 -10.14 60.52
CA ILE A 5 6.35 -9.50 60.69
C ILE A 5 5.33 -10.18 59.73
N THR A 6 4.18 -10.53 60.28
CA THR A 6 2.84 -10.74 59.70
C THR A 6 2.42 -9.70 58.66
N ARG A 7 1.76 -10.09 57.54
CA ARG A 7 0.56 -9.41 56.98
C ARG A 7 -0.18 -10.27 55.94
N LEU A 8 -1.32 -10.84 56.37
CA LEU A 8 -2.45 -11.15 55.49
C LEU A 8 -2.97 -9.86 54.84
N LEU A 9 -3.30 -9.88 53.56
CA LEU A 9 -4.29 -8.98 52.97
C LEU A 9 -5.25 -9.79 52.10
N THR A 10 -6.36 -10.18 52.71
CA THR A 10 -7.60 -10.60 52.07
C THR A 10 -8.25 -9.38 51.41
N GLY A 11 -8.20 -9.31 50.09
CA GLY A 11 -8.94 -8.31 49.31
C GLY A 11 -10.38 -8.76 49.10
N VAL A 12 -11.29 -8.28 49.95
CA VAL A 12 -12.75 -8.35 49.76
C VAL A 12 -13.13 -7.28 48.74
N ILE A 13 -13.56 -7.67 47.54
CA ILE A 13 -14.18 -6.75 46.58
C ILE A 13 -15.67 -6.68 46.94
N MET A 14 -16.05 -5.59 47.59
CA MET A 14 -17.43 -5.23 47.88
C MET A 14 -18.18 -4.94 46.58
N LEU A 15 -19.12 -5.83 46.24
CA LEU A 15 -20.13 -5.63 45.22
C LEU A 15 -21.15 -4.60 45.75
N SER A 16 -21.02 -3.34 45.35
CA SER A 16 -22.03 -2.32 45.65
C SER A 16 -23.07 -2.30 44.51
N ALA A 17 -24.24 -2.85 44.81
CA ALA A 17 -25.42 -2.74 43.95
C ALA A 17 -25.95 -1.30 44.01
N PHE A 18 -25.76 -0.54 42.94
CA PHE A 18 -26.42 0.75 42.75
C PHE A 18 -27.76 0.50 42.05
N ALA A 19 -28.84 0.48 42.83
CA ALA A 19 -30.20 0.43 42.32
C ALA A 19 -30.56 1.80 41.70
N MET A 20 -30.72 1.85 40.39
CA MET A 20 -31.33 3.01 39.72
C MET A 20 -32.85 2.79 39.55
N PRO A 21 -33.67 3.84 39.69
CA PRO A 21 -35.11 3.73 39.61
C PRO A 21 -35.57 3.47 38.16
N LEU A 22 -36.53 2.55 38.02
CA LEU A 22 -37.32 2.32 36.81
C LEU A 22 -38.11 3.60 36.48
N ASN A 23 -37.68 4.36 35.49
CA ASN A 23 -38.55 5.30 34.80
C ASN A 23 -39.16 4.60 33.59
N ALA A 24 -40.50 4.56 33.58
CA ALA A 24 -41.33 4.03 32.54
C ALA A 24 -41.05 4.72 31.20
N VAL A 25 -40.61 3.94 30.21
CA VAL A 25 -40.62 4.35 28.81
C VAL A 25 -42.00 4.01 28.25
N SER A 26 -42.77 5.04 27.93
CA SER A 26 -44.02 4.93 27.18
C SER A 26 -43.78 4.42 25.75
N PRO A 27 -44.69 3.62 25.18
CA PRO A 27 -44.53 3.07 23.84
C PRO A 27 -44.82 4.16 22.79
N LEU A 28 -43.85 4.39 21.89
CA LEU A 28 -44.11 5.17 20.68
C LEU A 28 -44.49 4.23 19.54
N GLU A 29 -45.71 4.45 19.06
CA GLU A 29 -46.41 3.80 17.96
C GLU A 29 -45.57 3.78 16.68
N SER A 30 -45.39 2.58 16.10
CA SER A 30 -46.10 2.08 14.92
C SER A 30 -46.10 2.99 13.69
N THR A 31 -45.29 2.55 12.71
CA THR A 31 -45.57 2.52 11.27
C THR A 31 -45.78 3.85 10.55
N GLN A 32 -44.77 4.24 9.76
CA GLN A 32 -45.03 4.91 8.50
C GLN A 32 -44.34 4.17 7.35
N HIS A 33 -45.16 3.85 6.36
CA HIS A 33 -44.84 3.23 5.09
C HIS A 33 -43.75 4.01 4.35
N ILE A 34 -42.64 3.35 4.02
CA ILE A 34 -41.76 3.84 2.96
C ILE A 34 -42.43 3.47 1.64
N ALA A 35 -43.15 4.43 1.07
CA ALA A 35 -43.56 4.37 -0.32
C ALA A 35 -42.31 4.24 -1.20
N SER A 36 -42.36 3.34 -2.17
CA SER A 36 -41.33 3.15 -3.19
C SER A 36 -41.02 4.48 -3.86
N VAL A 37 -39.80 4.98 -3.65
CA VAL A 37 -39.30 6.16 -4.37
C VAL A 37 -39.06 5.73 -5.82
N ASP A 38 -39.89 6.22 -6.72
CA ASP A 38 -39.69 6.10 -8.16
C ASP A 38 -38.55 7.03 -8.60
N VAL A 39 -37.36 6.45 -8.64
CA VAL A 39 -36.10 7.11 -9.03
C VAL A 39 -36.08 7.55 -10.50
N THR A 40 -37.08 7.19 -11.31
CA THR A 40 -37.12 7.54 -12.75
C THR A 40 -37.45 9.01 -13.03
N SER A 41 -37.76 9.80 -12.00
CA SER A 41 -38.12 11.23 -12.13
C SER A 41 -37.01 12.21 -11.76
N VAL A 42 -35.90 11.77 -11.14
CA VAL A 42 -34.91 12.70 -10.55
C VAL A 42 -33.77 13.09 -11.50
N ASN A 43 -33.72 12.53 -12.72
CA ASN A 43 -32.73 12.99 -13.70
C ASN A 43 -33.25 12.89 -15.14
N ARG A 44 -33.99 13.91 -15.58
CA ARG A 44 -34.32 14.11 -17.01
C ARG A 44 -33.59 15.31 -17.59
N TRP A 45 -32.30 15.40 -17.29
CA TRP A 45 -31.37 16.20 -18.06
C TRP A 45 -30.30 15.27 -18.62
N THR A 46 -30.53 14.81 -19.85
CA THR A 46 -29.51 14.17 -20.68
C THR A 46 -29.13 15.18 -21.75
N PRO A 47 -27.99 15.89 -21.64
CA PRO A 47 -27.44 16.53 -22.81
C PRO A 47 -27.12 15.40 -23.80
N GLU A 48 -27.68 15.45 -25.00
CA GLU A 48 -27.15 14.64 -26.09
C GLU A 48 -25.72 15.12 -26.31
N LEU A 49 -24.78 14.39 -25.71
CA LEU A 49 -23.37 14.64 -25.93
C LEU A 49 -23.13 14.41 -27.42
N PRO A 50 -22.49 15.37 -28.12
CA PRO A 50 -22.10 15.18 -29.50
C PRO A 50 -21.36 13.85 -29.65
N ALA A 51 -21.60 13.11 -30.74
CA ALA A 51 -21.05 11.76 -30.91
C ALA A 51 -19.51 11.73 -30.83
N GLU A 52 -18.85 12.87 -31.06
CA GLU A 52 -17.41 13.09 -30.87
C GLU A 52 -16.95 13.10 -29.39
N PHE A 53 -17.85 13.30 -28.44
CA PHE A 53 -17.61 13.16 -26.99
C PHE A 53 -18.02 11.79 -26.44
N ARG A 54 -18.47 10.87 -27.30
CA ARG A 54 -18.56 9.45 -26.96
C ARG A 54 -17.13 8.98 -26.70
N LEU A 55 -16.77 9.03 -25.43
CA LEU A 55 -15.63 8.41 -24.76
C LEU A 55 -14.67 7.78 -25.78
N LYS A 56 -13.59 8.49 -26.10
CA LYS A 56 -12.31 7.80 -26.20
C LYS A 56 -12.22 7.04 -24.88
N THR A 57 -12.53 5.75 -24.93
CA THR A 57 -12.12 4.79 -23.93
C THR A 57 -10.69 5.19 -23.60
N VAL A 58 -10.50 5.72 -22.39
CA VAL A 58 -9.17 5.88 -21.85
C VAL A 58 -8.71 4.45 -21.77
N GLU A 59 -7.97 4.03 -22.79
CA GLU A 59 -7.20 2.79 -22.75
C GLU A 59 -6.34 2.95 -21.50
N GLU A 60 -6.71 2.15 -20.51
CA GLU A 60 -6.03 1.91 -19.25
C GLU A 60 -4.77 1.10 -19.60
N ASP A 61 -3.97 1.66 -20.50
CA ASP A 61 -2.70 1.16 -20.96
C ASP A 61 -1.68 2.26 -20.62
N ALA A 62 -0.78 1.98 -19.70
CA ALA A 62 0.27 2.85 -19.22
C ALA A 62 1.15 3.20 -20.42
N SER A 63 0.84 4.32 -21.07
CA SER A 63 1.64 4.78 -22.20
C SER A 63 3.11 4.87 -21.78
N PRO A 64 4.08 4.63 -22.68
CA PRO A 64 5.49 4.78 -22.36
C PRO A 64 5.82 6.14 -21.71
N ALA A 65 5.08 7.20 -22.06
CA ALA A 65 5.19 8.51 -21.42
C ALA A 65 4.80 8.50 -19.93
N PHE A 66 3.71 7.83 -19.57
CA PHE A 66 3.28 7.68 -18.17
C PHE A 66 4.34 6.98 -17.31
N VAL A 67 4.92 5.89 -17.83
CA VAL A 67 5.95 5.13 -17.11
C VAL A 67 7.21 5.98 -16.94
N GLU A 68 7.66 6.68 -17.98
CA GLU A 68 8.83 7.57 -17.87
C GLU A 68 8.59 8.71 -16.89
N ASP A 69 7.42 9.36 -16.90
CA ASP A 69 7.07 10.40 -15.92
C ASP A 69 7.11 9.86 -14.48
N LEU A 70 6.61 8.64 -14.25
CA LEU A 70 6.68 7.96 -12.95
C LEU A 70 8.12 7.72 -12.52
N LEU A 71 8.98 7.24 -13.42
CA LEU A 71 10.37 6.96 -13.13
C LEU A 71 11.18 8.24 -12.90
N ASP A 72 10.92 9.30 -13.65
CA ASP A 72 11.56 10.60 -13.45
C ASP A 72 11.13 11.24 -12.14
N TYR A 73 9.85 11.14 -11.79
CA TYR A 73 9.38 11.54 -10.46
C TYR A 73 10.06 10.72 -9.36
N ALA A 74 10.20 9.40 -9.52
CA ALA A 74 10.91 8.55 -8.57
C ALA A 74 12.39 8.97 -8.43
N ARG A 75 13.06 9.28 -9.55
CA ARG A 75 14.46 9.73 -9.61
C ARG A 75 14.68 11.08 -8.93
N SER A 76 13.67 11.95 -8.87
CA SER A 76 13.76 13.25 -8.17
C SER A 76 14.09 13.12 -6.67
N PHE A 77 13.84 11.96 -6.07
CA PHE A 77 14.13 11.67 -4.66
C PHE A 77 15.50 11.03 -4.42
N LYS A 78 16.33 10.81 -5.46
CA LYS A 78 17.65 10.19 -5.32
C LYS A 78 18.49 10.90 -4.25
N GLY A 79 19.13 10.10 -3.41
CA GLY A 79 19.97 10.56 -2.29
C GLY A 79 19.23 10.80 -0.97
N LEU A 80 17.89 10.89 -0.94
CA LEU A 80 17.16 10.99 0.33
C LEU A 80 17.37 9.74 1.18
N ARG A 81 17.66 9.94 2.46
CA ARG A 81 18.01 8.85 3.39
C ARG A 81 16.80 7.98 3.73
N TYR A 82 17.08 6.70 3.94
CA TYR A 82 16.09 5.74 4.40
C TYR A 82 15.59 6.10 5.81
N ARG A 83 14.28 5.99 6.02
CA ARG A 83 13.63 6.12 7.33
C ARG A 83 12.64 4.98 7.50
N ARG A 84 12.86 4.12 8.50
CA ARG A 84 11.93 3.01 8.80
C ARG A 84 10.52 3.55 9.06
N GLY A 85 9.51 2.98 8.39
CA GLY A 85 8.12 3.44 8.47
C GLY A 85 7.86 4.78 7.76
N GLY A 86 8.86 5.33 7.06
CA GLY A 86 8.77 6.62 6.38
C GLY A 86 7.93 6.53 5.11
N LYS A 87 6.99 7.48 4.94
CA LYS A 87 6.04 7.54 3.81
C LYS A 87 5.95 8.94 3.18
N THR A 88 6.92 9.81 3.46
CA THR A 88 6.91 11.23 3.09
C THR A 88 8.31 11.69 2.66
N PRO A 89 8.46 12.81 1.93
CA PRO A 89 9.78 13.35 1.54
C PRO A 89 10.74 13.66 2.70
N LYS A 90 10.26 13.71 3.96
CA LYS A 90 11.12 13.75 5.17
C LYS A 90 11.90 12.44 5.42
N GLY A 91 11.73 11.43 4.58
CA GLY A 91 12.40 10.14 4.66
C GLY A 91 11.42 8.99 4.39
N PHE A 92 11.87 8.02 3.60
CA PHE A 92 11.07 6.89 3.14
C PHE A 92 11.67 5.55 3.58
N ASP A 93 10.83 4.57 3.91
CA ASP A 93 11.23 3.16 3.76
C ASP A 93 10.96 2.66 2.34
N CYS A 94 11.24 1.39 2.06
CA CYS A 94 11.12 0.85 0.70
C CYS A 94 9.67 0.89 0.18
N SER A 95 8.71 0.37 0.94
CA SER A 95 7.30 0.38 0.56
C SER A 95 6.65 1.76 0.63
N GLY A 96 7.10 2.61 1.55
CA GLY A 96 6.65 3.98 1.67
C GLY A 96 7.15 4.86 0.53
N PHE A 97 8.34 4.57 -0.02
CA PHE A 97 8.83 5.22 -1.24
C PHE A 97 7.98 4.83 -2.45
N THR A 98 7.85 3.54 -2.75
CA THR A 98 7.06 3.07 -3.89
C THR A 98 5.61 3.54 -3.78
N GLY A 99 4.98 3.37 -2.61
CA GLY A 99 3.61 3.82 -2.39
C GLY A 99 3.44 5.33 -2.44
N TYR A 100 4.48 6.12 -2.18
CA TYR A 100 4.43 7.58 -2.35
C TYR A 100 4.49 7.98 -3.82
N VAL A 101 5.42 7.38 -4.59
CA VAL A 101 5.57 7.60 -6.04
C VAL A 101 4.27 7.24 -6.75
N PHE A 102 3.81 5.99 -6.64
CA PHE A 102 2.63 5.49 -7.35
C PHE A 102 1.36 6.29 -7.02
N ARG A 103 1.21 6.76 -5.77
CA ARG A 103 0.05 7.57 -5.38
C ARG A 103 -0.02 8.91 -6.11
N GLN A 104 1.10 9.49 -6.53
CA GLN A 104 1.05 10.72 -7.35
C GLN A 104 0.48 10.47 -8.76
N PHE A 105 0.52 9.23 -9.20
CA PHE A 105 0.01 8.78 -10.49
C PHE A 105 -1.34 8.06 -10.35
N GLY A 106 -2.06 8.30 -9.25
CA GLY A 106 -3.40 7.74 -9.00
C GLY A 106 -3.42 6.28 -8.52
N LEU A 107 -2.27 5.63 -8.39
CA LEU A 107 -2.18 4.21 -8.04
C LEU A 107 -1.94 4.00 -6.54
N SER A 108 -2.87 3.30 -5.89
CA SER A 108 -2.84 3.07 -4.44
C SER A 108 -2.18 1.73 -4.09
N LEU A 109 -1.01 1.81 -3.48
CA LEU A 109 -0.25 0.66 -3.01
C LEU A 109 -0.45 0.39 -1.51
N GLY A 110 -0.37 -0.89 -1.15
CA GLY A 110 -0.42 -1.37 0.23
C GLY A 110 0.69 -0.78 1.10
N ALA A 111 0.44 -0.70 2.40
CA ALA A 111 1.31 0.00 3.34
C ALA A 111 2.67 -0.70 3.57
N SER A 112 2.78 -2.00 3.27
CA SER A 112 4.01 -2.79 3.41
C SER A 112 4.42 -3.46 2.09
N SER A 113 5.70 -3.80 1.96
CA SER A 113 6.20 -4.51 0.77
C SER A 113 5.54 -5.87 0.56
N ARG A 114 5.10 -6.54 1.63
CA ARG A 114 4.34 -7.80 1.54
C ARG A 114 2.94 -7.60 1.00
N ASP A 115 2.30 -6.47 1.33
CA ASP A 115 0.96 -6.14 0.81
C ASP A 115 1.07 -5.74 -0.65
N GLN A 116 2.07 -4.94 -1.01
CA GLN A 116 2.37 -4.58 -2.40
C GLN A 116 2.65 -5.82 -3.28
N TYR A 117 3.32 -6.83 -2.72
CA TYR A 117 3.57 -8.08 -3.44
C TYR A 117 2.30 -8.91 -3.73
N ARG A 118 1.15 -8.54 -3.16
CA ARG A 118 -0.13 -9.20 -3.42
C ARG A 118 -1.03 -8.38 -4.35
N GLN A 119 -0.57 -7.22 -4.83
CA GLN A 119 -1.34 -6.34 -5.69
C GLN A 119 -0.86 -6.46 -7.14
N GLY A 120 -1.80 -6.33 -8.07
CA GLY A 120 -1.53 -6.37 -9.50
C GLY A 120 -1.21 -7.76 -10.05
N GLU A 121 -0.81 -7.79 -11.33
CA GLU A 121 -0.47 -9.00 -12.05
C GLU A 121 0.88 -9.57 -11.59
N SER A 122 1.03 -10.89 -11.55
CA SER A 122 2.33 -11.54 -11.34
C SER A 122 3.12 -11.49 -12.64
N ILE A 123 4.33 -10.90 -12.60
CA ILE A 123 5.18 -10.82 -13.79
C ILE A 123 6.34 -11.79 -13.68
N GLU A 124 6.49 -12.62 -14.71
CA GLU A 124 7.67 -13.45 -14.90
C GLU A 124 8.90 -12.58 -15.13
N ARG A 125 10.07 -13.03 -14.67
CA ARG A 125 11.29 -12.21 -14.72
C ARG A 125 11.62 -11.77 -16.15
N GLU A 126 11.39 -12.64 -17.12
CA GLU A 126 11.65 -12.41 -18.54
C GLU A 126 10.63 -11.46 -19.20
N SER A 127 9.53 -11.15 -18.51
CA SER A 127 8.45 -10.25 -18.98
C SER A 127 8.44 -8.91 -18.24
N LEU A 128 9.48 -8.65 -17.43
CA LEU A 128 9.65 -7.38 -16.75
C LEU A 128 9.65 -6.21 -17.73
N GLN A 129 9.10 -5.10 -17.27
CA GLN A 129 9.09 -3.82 -17.96
C GLN A 129 9.45 -2.70 -16.98
N PRO A 130 9.96 -1.55 -17.46
CA PRO A 130 10.07 -0.36 -16.63
C PRO A 130 8.72 -0.02 -15.97
N GLY A 131 8.75 0.41 -14.72
CA GLY A 131 7.55 0.64 -13.90
C GLY A 131 7.09 -0.55 -13.06
N ASP A 132 7.49 -1.78 -13.39
CA ASP A 132 7.15 -2.96 -12.57
C ASP A 132 7.75 -2.86 -11.16
N LEU A 133 7.04 -3.41 -10.17
CA LEU A 133 7.54 -3.57 -8.82
C LEU A 133 8.32 -4.88 -8.69
N VAL A 134 9.55 -4.81 -8.20
CA VAL A 134 10.41 -5.98 -7.94
C VAL A 134 10.63 -6.18 -6.46
N PHE A 135 10.55 -7.43 -6.02
CA PHE A 135 10.52 -7.79 -4.61
C PHE A 135 11.69 -8.68 -4.23
N PHE A 136 12.22 -8.43 -3.04
CA PHE A 136 13.35 -9.16 -2.49
C PHE A 136 13.10 -9.61 -1.06
N SER A 137 13.76 -10.70 -0.67
CA SER A 137 13.72 -11.20 0.69
C SER A 137 14.43 -10.26 1.67
N GLY A 138 14.03 -10.36 2.94
CA GLY A 138 14.62 -9.58 4.03
C GLY A 138 16.14 -9.76 4.16
N ARG A 139 16.80 -8.79 4.83
CA ARG A 139 18.25 -8.82 5.09
C ARG A 139 18.72 -10.05 5.88
N ARG A 140 17.88 -10.50 6.81
CA ARG A 140 18.12 -11.73 7.55
C ARG A 140 17.79 -12.88 6.60
N GLY A 141 18.83 -13.47 6.02
CA GLY A 141 18.72 -14.61 5.11
C GLY A 141 17.98 -15.79 5.75
N GLY A 142 17.58 -16.75 4.92
CA GLY A 142 16.90 -17.97 5.38
C GLY A 142 15.38 -17.92 5.38
N THR A 143 14.76 -16.77 5.07
CA THR A 143 13.30 -16.71 4.81
C THR A 143 13.06 -16.26 3.37
N LYS A 144 12.13 -16.92 2.65
CA LYS A 144 11.62 -16.44 1.36
C LYS A 144 10.56 -15.34 1.51
N SER A 145 10.47 -14.74 2.70
CA SER A 145 9.48 -13.69 2.98
C SER A 145 9.91 -12.37 2.34
N VAL A 146 8.98 -11.69 1.67
CA VAL A 146 9.22 -10.36 1.11
C VAL A 146 9.57 -9.38 2.23
N GLY A 147 10.71 -8.71 2.06
CA GLY A 147 11.23 -7.74 3.02
C GLY A 147 11.72 -6.46 2.37
N HIS A 148 11.72 -6.37 1.03
CA HIS A 148 12.18 -5.20 0.29
C HIS A 148 11.49 -5.11 -1.07
N VAL A 149 11.33 -3.89 -1.58
CA VAL A 149 10.67 -3.58 -2.87
C VAL A 149 11.42 -2.44 -3.58
N GLY A 150 11.39 -2.45 -4.90
CA GLY A 150 11.86 -1.36 -5.77
C GLY A 150 11.03 -1.27 -7.05
N ILE A 151 11.27 -0.24 -7.85
CA ILE A 151 10.61 0.02 -9.14
C ILE A 151 11.63 -0.23 -10.25
N VAL A 152 11.31 -1.07 -11.23
CA VAL A 152 12.18 -1.34 -12.38
C VAL A 152 12.35 -0.06 -13.18
N THR A 153 13.60 0.33 -13.42
CA THR A 153 13.93 1.52 -14.23
C THR A 153 14.39 1.16 -15.63
N ARG A 154 14.90 -0.06 -15.83
CA ARG A 154 15.38 -0.57 -17.11
C ARG A 154 15.50 -2.10 -17.06
N VAL A 155 15.22 -2.77 -18.16
CA VAL A 155 15.53 -4.20 -18.36
C VAL A 155 16.78 -4.31 -19.23
N GLY A 156 17.67 -5.24 -18.88
CA GLY A 156 18.90 -5.47 -19.63
C GLY A 156 18.66 -6.26 -20.91
N ASP A 157 19.60 -6.17 -21.84
CA ASP A 157 19.52 -6.81 -23.15
C ASP A 157 19.50 -8.35 -23.09
N ASP A 158 19.90 -8.93 -21.96
CA ASP A 158 19.81 -10.37 -21.68
C ASP A 158 18.39 -10.86 -21.34
N GLY A 159 17.43 -9.93 -21.24
CA GLY A 159 16.03 -10.19 -20.90
C GLY A 159 15.82 -10.69 -19.47
N LYS A 160 16.84 -10.65 -18.60
CA LYS A 160 16.80 -11.23 -17.24
C LYS A 160 17.31 -10.29 -16.17
N SER A 161 18.31 -9.49 -16.53
CA SER A 161 18.87 -8.45 -15.67
C SER A 161 18.00 -7.20 -15.74
N PHE A 162 18.04 -6.39 -14.67
CA PHE A 162 17.29 -5.15 -14.60
C PHE A 162 17.95 -4.18 -13.62
N HIS A 163 17.74 -2.90 -13.88
CA HIS A 163 17.98 -1.83 -12.93
C HIS A 163 16.69 -1.48 -12.20
N PHE A 164 16.80 -1.07 -10.95
CA PHE A 164 15.64 -0.67 -10.16
C PHE A 164 16.00 0.44 -9.17
N ILE A 165 15.06 1.37 -8.97
CA ILE A 165 15.16 2.44 -7.98
C ILE A 165 14.43 2.02 -6.70
N HIS A 166 15.04 2.28 -5.54
CA HIS A 166 14.47 1.91 -4.25
C HIS A 166 15.08 2.71 -3.09
N SER A 167 14.39 2.75 -1.95
CA SER A 167 14.94 3.27 -0.69
C SER A 167 15.77 2.20 0.03
N ALA A 168 17.09 2.27 -0.10
CA ALA A 168 18.05 1.36 0.53
C ALA A 168 18.45 1.83 1.94
N CYS A 169 18.54 0.91 2.90
CA CYS A 169 18.84 1.32 4.29
C CYS A 169 20.18 2.03 4.48
N SER A 170 21.20 1.75 3.67
CA SER A 170 22.54 2.35 3.79
C SER A 170 22.73 3.57 2.88
N SER A 171 22.28 3.47 1.63
CA SER A 171 22.50 4.49 0.59
C SER A 171 21.33 5.44 0.36
N GLY A 172 20.17 5.21 1.02
CA GLY A 172 18.97 5.99 0.74
C GLY A 172 18.35 5.62 -0.60
N ILE A 173 17.63 6.54 -1.22
CA ILE A 173 17.04 6.33 -2.54
C ILE A 173 18.15 6.27 -3.59
N THR A 174 18.33 5.10 -4.17
CA THR A 174 19.39 4.78 -5.15
C THR A 174 18.85 3.88 -6.23
N GLU A 175 19.57 3.81 -7.34
CA GLU A 175 19.41 2.76 -8.35
C GLU A 175 20.44 1.67 -8.10
N SER A 176 20.00 0.41 -8.21
CA SER A 176 20.81 -0.79 -8.06
C SER A 176 20.57 -1.73 -9.24
N HIS A 177 21.49 -2.69 -9.42
CA HIS A 177 21.42 -3.69 -10.48
C HIS A 177 21.08 -5.08 -9.92
N SER A 178 20.20 -5.80 -10.60
CA SER A 178 19.70 -7.10 -10.13
C SER A 178 20.78 -8.18 -10.03
N SER A 179 21.83 -8.10 -10.86
CA SER A 179 22.95 -9.05 -10.84
C SER A 179 23.95 -8.81 -9.70
N GLU A 180 23.84 -7.71 -8.94
CA GLU A 180 24.66 -7.55 -7.74
C GLU A 180 24.44 -8.76 -6.79
N PRO A 181 25.50 -9.36 -6.22
CA PRO A 181 25.39 -10.58 -5.40
C PRO A 181 24.36 -10.47 -4.26
N TYR A 182 24.18 -9.26 -3.74
CA TYR A 182 23.22 -8.97 -2.68
C TYR A 182 21.76 -9.04 -3.14
N TYR A 183 21.44 -8.63 -4.38
CA TYR A 183 20.07 -8.64 -4.90
C TYR A 183 19.74 -9.95 -5.63
N SER A 184 20.69 -10.49 -6.39
CA SER A 184 20.49 -11.74 -7.14
C SER A 184 20.07 -12.91 -6.26
N ARG A 185 20.69 -13.05 -5.08
CA ARG A 185 20.36 -14.10 -4.08
C ARG A 185 19.04 -13.91 -3.36
N ARG A 186 18.44 -12.71 -3.45
CA ARG A 186 17.26 -12.34 -2.66
C ARG A 186 16.03 -12.06 -3.51
N TYR A 187 16.11 -12.12 -4.84
CA TYR A 187 14.96 -11.91 -5.68
C TYR A 187 13.83 -12.90 -5.35
N VAL A 188 12.61 -12.38 -5.21
CA VAL A 188 11.41 -13.16 -4.89
C VAL A 188 10.44 -13.20 -6.06
N GLY A 189 10.25 -12.08 -6.76
CA GLY A 189 9.33 -11.97 -7.89
C GLY A 189 9.01 -10.51 -8.23
N ALA A 190 8.05 -10.31 -9.13
CA ALA A 190 7.64 -9.00 -9.61
C ALA A 190 6.12 -8.85 -9.71
N ARG A 191 5.63 -7.60 -9.69
CA ARG A 191 4.23 -7.22 -9.88
C ARG A 191 4.08 -6.04 -10.81
N ARG A 192 3.08 -6.09 -11.70
CA ARG A 192 2.62 -4.95 -12.50
C ARG A 192 1.31 -4.43 -11.94
N VAL A 193 1.24 -3.13 -11.69
CA VAL A 193 0.09 -2.46 -11.07
C VAL A 193 -0.44 -1.28 -11.89
N ALA A 194 0.31 -0.88 -12.90
CA ALA A 194 -0.13 0.02 -13.95
C ALA A 194 -0.25 -0.88 -15.19
N ASP A 195 -1.48 -1.07 -15.66
CA ASP A 195 -1.73 -1.64 -16.99
C ASP A 195 -1.53 -0.54 -18.01
#